data_AF-A0A937L621-F1
#
_entry.id   AF-A0A937L621-F1
#
_cell.length_a   1.000
_cell.length_b   1.000
_cell.length_c   1.000
_cell.angle_alpha   90.00
_cell.angle_beta   90.00
_cell.angle_gamma   90.00
#
_symmetry.space_group_name_H-M   'P 1'
#
loop_
_entity.id
_entity.type
_entity.pdbx_description
1 polymer ?
#
loop_
_entity_poly.entity_id
_entity_poly.type
_entity_poly.pdbx_seq_one_letter_code
_entity_poly.pdbx_strand_id
1 'polypeptide(L)'
;MRRDHKPYSMRLLVNFCRRVYTSWRLKPQFASVGSGLEVIGPHRLEIWGDDIHLGDNVHIQTARGQMSRLCAWSYAAGPNGPAGRGRIDIGSHTLLTPGLQIVSADHVTIGDNVMIASRVYISDADWHEIYDRLASPGPRAPIHIGDNVWLGEGVKVCKGVSIGANSVIGAGSVVTKDIAANVIAAGNPAKEVRKLDTEHPMVKRETMFKDINTYNKTMRYLHYLNHKDNGFIGWLRQLIWPSKRG
;
A
#
# COMPACT_ATOMS: atom_id res chain seq x y z
N MET A 1 13.64 -3.60 -16.27
CA MET A 1 12.47 -4.51 -16.40
C MET A 1 12.59 -5.18 -17.77
N ARG A 2 12.50 -6.51 -17.90
CA ARG A 2 12.44 -7.15 -19.23
C ARG A 2 11.10 -6.83 -19.89
N ARG A 3 11.08 -6.61 -21.21
CA ARG A 3 9.86 -6.33 -21.98
C ARG A 3 8.81 -7.42 -21.74
N ASP A 4 7.55 -7.02 -21.51
CA ASP A 4 6.45 -7.97 -21.45
C ASP A 4 6.04 -8.37 -22.87
N HIS A 5 6.34 -9.61 -23.25
CA HIS A 5 6.03 -10.14 -24.58
C HIS A 5 4.62 -10.72 -24.72
N LYS A 6 3.77 -10.66 -23.69
CA LYS A 6 2.40 -11.18 -23.79
C LYS A 6 1.64 -10.47 -24.92
N PRO A 7 0.89 -11.19 -25.77
CA PRO A 7 -0.05 -10.57 -26.69
C PRO A 7 -1.11 -9.79 -25.91
N TYR A 8 -1.70 -8.77 -26.54
CA TYR A 8 -2.71 -7.95 -25.90
C TYR A 8 -3.92 -8.76 -25.40
N SER A 9 -4.38 -9.76 -26.16
CA SER A 9 -5.47 -10.67 -25.75
C SER A 9 -5.13 -11.44 -24.47
N MET A 10 -3.89 -11.94 -24.34
CA MET A 10 -3.42 -12.62 -23.14
C MET A 10 -3.33 -11.65 -21.95
N ARG A 11 -2.92 -10.40 -22.18
CA ARG A 11 -2.93 -9.35 -21.15
C ARG A 11 -4.34 -9.07 -20.63
N LEU A 12 -5.34 -9.02 -21.52
CA LEU A 12 -6.74 -8.85 -21.14
C LEU A 12 -7.24 -10.04 -20.30
N LEU A 13 -6.93 -11.27 -20.71
CA LEU A 13 -7.30 -12.47 -19.95
C LEU A 13 -6.67 -12.47 -18.55
N VAL A 14 -5.38 -12.15 -18.43
CA VAL A 14 -4.71 -12.04 -17.12
C VAL A 14 -5.39 -10.98 -16.23
N ASN A 15 -5.72 -9.82 -16.80
CA ASN A 15 -6.44 -8.77 -16.07
C ASN A 15 -7.84 -9.24 -15.63
N PHE A 16 -8.54 -10.00 -16.47
CA PHE A 16 -9.84 -10.59 -16.13
C PHE A 16 -9.72 -11.59 -14.97
N CYS A 17 -8.83 -12.59 -15.08
CA CYS A 17 -8.61 -13.58 -14.01
C CYS A 17 -8.20 -12.91 -12.69
N ARG A 18 -7.35 -11.88 -12.76
CA ARG A 18 -6.95 -11.07 -11.60
C ARG A 18 -8.13 -10.38 -10.93
N ARG A 19 -9.03 -9.76 -11.71
CA ARG A 19 -10.23 -9.11 -11.18
C ARG A 19 -11.17 -10.12 -10.55
N VAL A 20 -11.40 -11.27 -11.19
CA VAL A 20 -12.20 -12.36 -10.63
C VAL A 20 -11.62 -12.83 -9.29
N TYR A 21 -10.31 -13.11 -9.23
CA TYR A 21 -9.65 -13.52 -7.99
C TYR A 21 -9.74 -12.45 -6.90
N THR A 22 -9.53 -11.18 -7.26
CA THR A 22 -9.61 -10.07 -6.30
C THR A 22 -11.02 -9.99 -5.72
N SER A 23 -12.05 -10.07 -6.55
CA SER A 23 -13.45 -10.00 -6.11
C SER A 23 -13.87 -11.22 -5.29
N TRP A 24 -13.52 -12.43 -5.73
CA TRP A 24 -13.99 -13.66 -5.10
C TRP A 24 -13.19 -14.04 -3.85
N ARG A 25 -11.87 -13.84 -3.86
CA ARG A 25 -10.99 -14.32 -2.78
C ARG A 25 -10.44 -13.22 -1.87
N LEU A 26 -10.06 -12.06 -2.41
CA LEU A 26 -9.46 -10.99 -1.59
C LEU A 26 -10.49 -10.10 -0.92
N LYS A 27 -11.48 -9.58 -1.66
CA LYS A 27 -12.48 -8.65 -1.12
C LYS A 27 -13.18 -9.17 0.15
N PRO A 28 -13.59 -10.46 0.23
CA PRO A 28 -14.25 -10.97 1.45
C PRO A 28 -13.35 -11.04 2.69
N GLN A 29 -12.04 -10.82 2.57
CA GLN A 29 -11.11 -10.79 3.70
C GLN A 29 -11.00 -9.40 4.35
N PHE A 30 -11.59 -8.36 3.74
CA PHE A 30 -11.65 -7.02 4.31
C PHE A 30 -13.01 -6.81 4.99
N ALA A 31 -13.03 -6.01 6.05
CA ALA A 31 -14.25 -5.59 6.74
C ALA A 31 -15.14 -4.75 5.80
N SER A 32 -14.52 -3.84 5.06
CA SER A 32 -15.18 -3.08 4.00
C SER A 32 -14.20 -2.70 2.89
N VAL A 33 -14.70 -2.63 1.66
CA VAL A 33 -13.93 -2.19 0.50
C VAL A 33 -14.80 -1.27 -0.35
N GLY A 34 -14.30 -0.07 -0.62
CA GLY A 34 -14.91 0.84 -1.58
C GLY A 34 -14.91 0.31 -3.02
N SER A 35 -15.45 1.13 -3.91
CA SER A 35 -15.42 0.91 -5.35
C SER A 35 -13.98 1.02 -5.90
N GLY A 36 -13.72 0.46 -7.09
CA GLY A 36 -12.45 0.71 -7.77
C GLY A 36 -11.19 0.04 -7.20
N LEU A 37 -11.28 -0.89 -6.24
CA LEU A 37 -10.12 -1.66 -5.77
C LEU A 37 -9.39 -2.35 -6.93
N GLU A 38 -8.11 -2.03 -7.12
CA GLU A 38 -7.23 -2.72 -8.06
C GLU A 38 -6.04 -3.34 -7.33
N VAL A 39 -5.86 -4.66 -7.47
CA VAL A 39 -4.72 -5.39 -6.90
C VAL A 39 -3.89 -6.02 -8.02
N ILE A 40 -2.64 -5.59 -8.17
CA ILE A 40 -1.66 -6.20 -9.07
C ILE A 40 -0.91 -7.29 -8.32
N GLY A 41 -0.98 -8.52 -8.83
CA GLY A 41 -0.33 -9.69 -8.23
C GLY A 41 -1.02 -10.20 -6.94
N PRO A 42 -2.34 -10.41 -6.94
CA PRO A 42 -3.12 -10.61 -5.72
C PRO A 42 -2.69 -11.79 -4.84
N HIS A 43 -2.03 -12.81 -5.40
CA HIS A 43 -1.48 -13.95 -4.63
C HIS A 43 -0.27 -13.59 -3.75
N ARG A 44 0.18 -12.33 -3.75
CA ARG A 44 1.34 -11.84 -2.98
C ARG A 44 0.93 -10.78 -1.96
N LEU A 45 -0.37 -10.57 -1.81
CA LEU A 45 -0.96 -9.76 -0.77
C LEU A 45 -1.47 -10.71 0.31
N GLU A 46 -0.97 -10.52 1.52
CA GLU A 46 -1.38 -11.25 2.70
C GLU A 46 -2.27 -10.35 3.56
N ILE A 47 -3.43 -10.87 3.95
CA ILE A 47 -4.42 -10.16 4.77
C ILE A 47 -4.67 -11.02 5.99
N TRP A 48 -4.51 -10.44 7.18
CA TRP A 48 -4.76 -11.10 8.45
C TRP A 48 -5.61 -10.19 9.33
N GLY A 49 -6.57 -10.80 10.04
CA GLY A 49 -7.55 -10.05 10.82
C GLY A 49 -8.82 -9.73 10.06
N ASP A 50 -9.78 -9.15 10.77
CA ASP A 50 -11.14 -8.91 10.28
C ASP A 50 -11.55 -7.43 10.33
N ASP A 51 -10.68 -6.52 10.77
CA ASP A 51 -10.95 -5.07 10.91
C ASP A 51 -10.06 -4.22 9.99
N ILE A 52 -10.13 -4.50 8.69
CA ILE A 52 -9.38 -3.79 7.66
C ILE A 52 -10.37 -3.17 6.68
N HIS A 53 -10.33 -1.84 6.57
CA HIS A 53 -11.24 -1.04 5.76
C HIS A 53 -10.47 -0.32 4.65
N LEU A 54 -10.98 -0.42 3.42
CA LEU A 54 -10.43 0.28 2.25
C LEU A 54 -11.48 1.25 1.68
N GLY A 55 -11.06 2.48 1.38
CA GLY A 55 -11.85 3.46 0.64
C GLY A 55 -11.98 3.15 -0.86
N ASP A 56 -12.38 4.16 -1.62
CA ASP A 56 -12.56 4.06 -3.06
C ASP A 56 -11.22 4.15 -3.81
N ASN A 57 -11.09 3.45 -4.94
CA ASN A 57 -9.95 3.55 -5.86
C ASN A 57 -8.58 3.29 -5.20
N VAL A 58 -8.55 2.39 -4.21
CA VAL A 58 -7.31 1.91 -3.60
C VAL A 58 -6.58 1.00 -4.60
N HIS A 59 -5.32 1.32 -4.88
CA HIS A 59 -4.48 0.54 -5.77
C HIS A 59 -3.35 -0.14 -4.98
N ILE A 60 -3.33 -1.47 -5.00
CA ILE A 60 -2.30 -2.28 -4.34
C ILE A 60 -1.44 -2.94 -5.40
N GLN A 61 -0.14 -2.67 -5.37
CA GLN A 61 0.85 -3.29 -6.24
C GLN A 61 1.73 -4.22 -5.43
N THR A 62 1.93 -5.42 -5.95
CA THR A 62 2.85 -6.41 -5.37
C THR A 62 3.85 -6.86 -6.42
N ALA A 63 4.99 -7.37 -5.97
CA ALA A 63 6.07 -7.83 -6.85
C ALA A 63 6.61 -9.19 -6.41
N ARG A 64 7.30 -9.87 -7.33
CA ARG A 64 7.97 -11.13 -6.99
C ARG A 64 9.09 -10.87 -5.97
N GLY A 65 9.19 -11.73 -4.95
CA GLY A 65 10.20 -11.62 -3.89
C GLY A 65 9.87 -10.59 -2.80
N GLN A 66 8.74 -9.88 -2.90
CA GLN A 66 8.31 -8.89 -1.91
C GLN A 66 6.82 -9.04 -1.67
N MET A 67 6.46 -9.84 -0.66
CA MET A 67 5.08 -9.93 -0.21
C MET A 67 4.67 -8.65 0.50
N SER A 68 3.46 -8.19 0.25
CA SER A 68 2.84 -7.10 1.00
C SER A 68 1.87 -7.68 2.02
N ARG A 69 1.82 -7.11 3.22
CA ARG A 69 1.00 -7.60 4.34
C ARG A 69 0.17 -6.48 4.95
N LEU A 70 -1.11 -6.76 5.14
CA LEU A 70 -2.03 -5.95 5.96
C LEU A 70 -2.52 -6.85 7.09
N CYS A 71 -2.23 -6.48 8.34
CA CYS A 71 -2.50 -7.32 9.49
C CYS A 71 -3.14 -6.50 10.62
N ALA A 72 -4.41 -6.75 10.87
CA ALA A 72 -5.16 -6.25 12.01
C ALA A 72 -5.21 -7.35 13.07
N TRP A 73 -4.36 -7.26 14.09
CA TRP A 73 -4.20 -8.32 15.07
C TRP A 73 -5.33 -8.31 16.10
N SER A 74 -6.12 -9.37 16.15
CA SER A 74 -7.06 -9.62 17.24
C SER A 74 -6.42 -10.55 18.25
N TYR A 75 -6.48 -10.20 19.53
CA TYR A 75 -5.90 -11.00 20.59
C TYR A 75 -6.85 -11.08 21.79
N ALA A 76 -7.01 -12.30 22.29
CA ALA A 76 -7.78 -12.55 23.50
C ALA A 76 -7.07 -11.94 24.72
N ALA A 77 -7.84 -11.65 25.76
CA ALA A 77 -7.27 -11.30 27.05
C ALA A 77 -6.40 -12.47 27.52
N GLY A 78 -5.10 -12.20 27.69
CA GLY A 78 -4.20 -13.13 28.35
C GLY A 78 -4.37 -13.05 29.87
N PRO A 79 -3.68 -13.91 30.64
CA PRO A 79 -3.67 -13.85 32.10
C PRO A 79 -3.23 -12.48 32.65
N ASN A 80 -2.43 -11.73 31.89
CA ASN A 80 -1.76 -10.50 32.31
C ASN A 80 -2.07 -9.28 31.42
N GLY A 81 -3.09 -9.32 30.54
CA GLY A 81 -3.36 -8.21 29.63
C GLY A 81 -4.78 -8.17 29.06
N PRO A 82 -5.28 -6.98 28.70
CA PRO A 82 -6.62 -6.82 28.14
C PRO A 82 -6.70 -7.46 26.75
N ALA A 83 -7.89 -7.95 26.38
CA ALA A 83 -8.17 -8.26 24.98
C ALA A 83 -8.05 -6.98 24.14
N GLY A 84 -7.69 -7.13 22.87
CA GLY A 84 -7.65 -6.02 21.94
C GLY A 84 -7.83 -6.47 20.51
N ARG A 85 -8.12 -5.48 19.67
CA ARG A 85 -8.39 -5.68 18.25
C ARG A 85 -7.74 -4.53 17.51
N GLY A 86 -6.71 -4.85 16.74
CA GLY A 86 -6.11 -3.92 15.81
C GLY A 86 -7.08 -3.57 14.71
N ARG A 87 -6.99 -2.33 14.23
CA ARG A 87 -7.77 -1.82 13.10
C ARG A 87 -6.87 -1.12 12.09
N ILE A 88 -7.19 -1.26 10.81
CA ILE A 88 -6.53 -0.53 9.72
C ILE A 88 -7.60 0.14 8.86
N ASP A 89 -7.58 1.47 8.78
CA ASP A 89 -8.37 2.23 7.81
C ASP A 89 -7.45 2.84 6.77
N ILE A 90 -7.71 2.55 5.50
CA ILE A 90 -7.00 3.13 4.35
C ILE A 90 -7.99 3.93 3.53
N GLY A 91 -7.72 5.22 3.39
CA GLY A 91 -8.52 6.17 2.62
C GLY A 91 -8.54 5.89 1.13
N SER A 92 -9.32 6.71 0.44
CA SER A 92 -9.57 6.64 -0.99
C SER A 92 -8.38 7.15 -1.79
N HIS A 93 -8.25 6.69 -3.02
CA HIS A 93 -7.20 7.10 -3.96
C HIS A 93 -5.79 6.88 -3.40
N THR A 94 -5.61 5.83 -2.60
CA THR A 94 -4.30 5.49 -2.03
C THR A 94 -3.55 4.53 -2.95
N LEU A 95 -2.22 4.66 -2.98
CA LEU A 95 -1.34 3.75 -3.70
C LEU A 95 -0.43 3.03 -2.71
N LEU A 96 -0.55 1.71 -2.68
CA LEU A 96 0.29 0.83 -1.89
C LEU A 96 1.20 0.04 -2.83
N THR A 97 2.50 0.10 -2.62
CA THR A 97 3.49 -0.54 -3.52
C THR A 97 4.18 -1.74 -2.85
N PRO A 98 4.96 -2.56 -3.60
CA PRO A 98 5.40 -3.87 -3.14
C PRO A 98 6.22 -3.88 -1.84
N GLY A 99 6.07 -4.94 -1.06
CA GLY A 99 6.83 -5.13 0.19
C GLY A 99 6.33 -4.32 1.38
N LEU A 100 5.22 -3.60 1.23
CA LEU A 100 4.55 -2.89 2.32
C LEU A 100 4.13 -3.86 3.43
N GLN A 101 4.34 -3.47 4.68
CA GLN A 101 3.81 -4.15 5.85
C GLN A 101 3.12 -3.14 6.77
N ILE A 102 1.81 -3.33 6.98
CA ILE A 102 1.03 -2.61 7.98
C ILE A 102 0.57 -3.64 9.00
N VAL A 103 0.98 -3.46 10.26
CA VAL A 103 0.67 -4.38 11.34
C VAL A 103 0.13 -3.58 12.52
N SER A 104 -1.14 -3.81 12.84
CA SER A 104 -1.93 -3.04 13.80
C SER A 104 -2.35 -3.92 14.97
N ALA A 105 -2.17 -3.46 16.20
CA ALA A 105 -2.73 -4.02 17.43
C ALA A 105 -3.61 -2.99 18.18
N ASP A 106 -3.68 -1.75 17.69
CA ASP A 106 -4.52 -0.67 18.18
C ASP A 106 -5.33 -0.09 17.00
N HIS A 107 -4.81 0.96 16.36
CA HIS A 107 -5.43 1.59 15.21
C HIS A 107 -4.41 2.30 14.32
N VAL A 108 -4.41 1.95 13.02
CA VAL A 108 -3.67 2.67 11.97
C VAL A 108 -4.69 3.34 11.05
N THR A 109 -4.62 4.67 10.97
CA THR A 109 -5.40 5.47 10.02
C THR A 109 -4.50 6.03 8.93
N ILE A 110 -4.86 5.77 7.67
CA ILE A 110 -4.22 6.34 6.48
C ILE A 110 -5.27 7.14 5.72
N GLY A 111 -5.03 8.43 5.53
CA GLY A 111 -5.93 9.35 4.84
C GLY A 111 -6.05 9.10 3.35
N ASP A 112 -6.76 10.02 2.68
CA ASP A 112 -6.99 9.95 1.25
C ASP A 112 -5.74 10.36 0.47
N ASN A 113 -5.61 9.91 -0.78
CA ASN A 113 -4.53 10.32 -1.69
C ASN A 113 -3.11 9.93 -1.25
N VAL A 114 -2.95 9.14 -0.18
CA VAL A 114 -1.63 8.74 0.34
C VAL A 114 -0.91 7.83 -0.65
N MET A 115 0.37 8.12 -0.87
CA MET A 115 1.25 7.31 -1.71
C MET A 115 2.32 6.64 -0.85
N ILE A 116 2.32 5.31 -0.84
CA ILE A 116 3.23 4.51 -0.03
C ILE A 116 4.18 3.74 -0.95
N ALA A 117 5.44 4.16 -0.93
CA ALA A 117 6.50 3.50 -1.69
C ALA A 117 6.85 2.12 -1.09
N SER A 118 7.76 1.42 -1.76
CA SER A 118 7.99 0.00 -1.50
C SER A 118 8.67 -0.22 -0.16
N ARG A 119 8.51 -1.41 0.43
CA ARG A 119 9.17 -1.82 1.68
C ARG A 119 8.90 -0.93 2.90
N VAL A 120 7.84 -0.13 2.87
CA VAL A 120 7.42 0.67 4.03
C VAL A 120 6.89 -0.27 5.13
N TYR A 121 7.22 0.05 6.39
CA TYR A 121 6.75 -0.66 7.58
C TYR A 121 6.01 0.31 8.49
N ILE A 122 4.75 0.00 8.83
CA ILE A 122 3.92 0.80 9.72
C ILE A 122 3.45 -0.13 10.85
N SER A 123 3.76 0.23 12.09
CA SER A 123 3.29 -0.54 13.24
C SER A 123 3.01 0.34 14.45
N ASP A 124 1.80 0.17 14.99
CA ASP A 124 1.26 0.90 16.13
C ASP A 124 1.54 0.25 17.49
N ALA A 125 2.41 -0.78 17.52
CA ALA A 125 2.80 -1.50 18.72
C ALA A 125 4.30 -1.83 18.73
N ASP A 126 4.87 -1.91 19.94
CA ASP A 126 6.23 -2.42 20.17
C ASP A 126 6.28 -3.97 20.18
N TRP A 127 5.11 -4.63 20.08
CA TRP A 127 4.87 -6.08 20.08
C TRP A 127 5.22 -6.82 21.38
N HIS A 128 6.30 -6.46 22.03
CA HIS A 128 6.70 -7.00 23.33
C HIS A 128 7.03 -5.85 24.29
N GLU A 129 6.75 -6.06 25.58
CA GLU A 129 7.22 -5.16 26.64
C GLU A 129 8.75 -5.28 26.80
N ILE A 130 9.42 -4.25 27.33
CA ILE A 130 10.88 -4.19 27.43
C ILE A 130 11.44 -5.24 28.39
N TYR A 131 10.79 -5.44 29.53
CA TYR A 131 11.22 -6.31 30.62
C TYR A 131 10.41 -7.61 30.67
N ASP A 132 9.09 -7.56 30.39
CA ASP A 132 8.26 -8.76 30.22
C ASP A 132 8.02 -9.06 28.73
N ARG A 133 8.93 -9.81 28.12
CA ARG A 133 8.84 -10.17 26.69
C ARG A 133 7.67 -11.13 26.38
N LEU A 134 7.04 -11.73 27.40
CA LEU A 134 5.86 -12.57 27.23
C LEU A 134 4.57 -11.75 27.20
N ALA A 135 4.59 -10.53 27.74
CA ALA A 135 3.49 -9.58 27.60
C ALA A 135 3.40 -9.09 26.15
N SER A 136 2.43 -9.65 25.42
CA SER A 136 2.16 -9.35 24.02
C SER A 136 0.65 -9.11 23.79
N PRO A 137 0.27 -8.10 23.00
CA PRO A 137 1.16 -7.08 22.45
C PRO A 137 1.70 -6.16 23.56
N GLY A 138 2.94 -5.71 23.39
CA GLY A 138 3.55 -4.67 24.21
C GLY A 138 2.88 -3.30 24.04
N PRO A 139 3.52 -2.21 24.51
CA PRO A 139 2.96 -0.86 24.42
C PRO A 139 2.51 -0.52 23.00
N ARG A 140 1.31 0.07 22.90
CA ARG A 140 0.67 0.45 21.63
C ARG A 140 0.09 1.85 21.72
N ALA A 141 0.03 2.53 20.58
CA ALA A 141 -0.59 3.84 20.44
C ALA A 141 -0.93 4.08 18.97
N PRO A 142 -2.07 4.73 18.67
CA PRO A 142 -2.57 4.84 17.31
C PRO A 142 -1.62 5.62 16.41
N ILE A 143 -1.65 5.29 15.12
CA ILE A 143 -0.91 6.00 14.08
C ILE A 143 -1.91 6.73 13.18
N HIS A 144 -1.64 8.00 12.90
CA HIS A 144 -2.44 8.79 11.96
C HIS A 144 -1.56 9.33 10.83
N ILE A 145 -1.81 8.90 9.61
CA ILE A 145 -1.17 9.42 8.40
C ILE A 145 -2.21 10.27 7.67
N GLY A 146 -1.98 11.58 7.62
CA GLY A 146 -2.90 12.54 7.00
C GLY A 146 -2.98 12.41 5.48
N ASP A 147 -3.92 13.14 4.89
CA ASP A 147 -4.17 13.10 3.46
C ASP A 147 -2.95 13.50 2.63
N ASN A 148 -2.82 12.90 1.45
CA ASN A 148 -1.82 13.25 0.45
C ASN A 148 -0.37 13.16 0.96
N VAL A 149 -0.12 12.41 2.03
CA VAL A 149 1.22 12.09 2.50
C VAL A 149 1.92 11.18 1.49
N TRP A 150 3.22 11.41 1.29
CA TRP A 150 4.08 10.51 0.53
C TRP A 150 5.13 9.87 1.44
N LEU A 151 5.04 8.55 1.61
CA LEU A 151 6.07 7.76 2.30
C LEU A 151 7.06 7.21 1.28
N GLY A 152 8.32 7.63 1.37
CA GLY A 152 9.42 7.14 0.55
C GLY A 152 9.76 5.67 0.79
N GLU A 153 10.55 5.07 -0.11
CA GLU A 153 10.88 3.64 -0.03
C GLU A 153 11.54 3.31 1.31
N GLY A 154 11.12 2.23 1.95
CA GLY A 154 11.76 1.72 3.17
C GLY A 154 11.49 2.52 4.44
N VAL A 155 10.60 3.51 4.41
CA VAL A 155 10.20 4.28 5.61
C VAL A 155 9.63 3.36 6.69
N LYS A 156 9.93 3.67 7.94
CA LYS A 156 9.35 3.03 9.14
C LYS A 156 8.54 4.05 9.92
N VAL A 157 7.30 3.73 10.25
CA VAL A 157 6.44 4.55 11.11
C VAL A 157 6.18 3.79 12.40
N CYS A 158 6.61 4.37 13.52
CA CYS A 158 6.44 3.80 14.86
C CYS A 158 5.13 4.26 15.48
N LYS A 159 4.70 3.54 16.52
CA LYS A 159 3.46 3.79 17.26
C LYS A 159 3.33 5.22 17.79
N GLY A 160 2.08 5.67 17.90
CA GLY A 160 1.74 6.96 18.51
C GLY A 160 2.10 8.18 17.67
N VAL A 161 2.47 8.00 16.40
CA VAL A 161 2.88 9.09 15.50
C VAL A 161 1.73 9.58 14.66
N SER A 162 1.62 10.91 14.55
CA SER A 162 0.83 11.62 13.55
C SER A 162 1.71 12.25 12.47
N ILE A 163 1.43 11.98 11.20
CA ILE A 163 2.08 12.62 10.04
C ILE A 163 1.06 13.55 9.39
N GLY A 164 1.31 14.86 9.42
CA GLY A 164 0.41 15.87 8.88
C GLY A 164 0.25 15.78 7.36
N ALA A 165 -0.88 16.28 6.88
CA ALA A 165 -1.26 16.23 5.46
C ALA A 165 -0.21 16.86 4.53
N ASN A 166 -0.16 16.36 3.30
CA ASN A 166 0.75 16.78 2.22
C ASN A 166 2.24 16.55 2.48
N SER A 167 2.62 16.04 3.66
CA SER A 167 4.02 15.89 4.02
C SER A 167 4.69 14.75 3.26
N VAL A 168 5.98 14.91 3.00
CA VAL A 168 6.82 13.90 2.33
C VAL A 168 7.81 13.35 3.34
N ILE A 169 7.82 12.04 3.52
CA ILE A 169 8.82 11.35 4.34
C ILE A 169 9.86 10.74 3.40
N GLY A 170 11.10 11.21 3.50
CA GLY A 170 12.21 10.76 2.67
C GLY A 170 12.49 9.25 2.81
N ALA A 171 13.04 8.64 1.76
CA ALA A 171 13.34 7.21 1.74
C ALA A 171 14.25 6.78 2.91
N GLY A 172 14.01 5.59 3.45
CA GLY A 172 14.78 4.99 4.54
C GLY A 172 14.59 5.65 5.92
N SER A 173 13.68 6.63 6.04
CA SER A 173 13.49 7.36 7.31
C SER A 173 12.77 6.52 8.37
N VAL A 174 13.01 6.84 9.64
CA VAL A 174 12.32 6.23 10.80
C VAL A 174 11.57 7.32 11.55
N VAL A 175 10.25 7.28 11.50
CA VAL A 175 9.37 8.28 12.11
C VAL A 175 8.99 7.81 13.51
N THR A 176 9.55 8.46 14.52
CA THR A 176 9.34 8.15 15.95
C THR A 176 8.63 9.27 16.71
N LYS A 177 8.32 10.39 16.03
CA LYS A 177 7.64 11.57 16.57
C LYS A 177 6.76 12.17 15.49
N ASP A 178 5.78 12.96 15.90
CA ASP A 178 4.87 13.64 14.99
C ASP A 178 5.63 14.51 13.98
N ILE A 179 5.09 14.53 12.75
CA ILE A 179 5.58 15.36 11.65
C ILE A 179 4.48 16.35 11.30
N ALA A 180 4.80 17.64 11.26
CA ALA A 180 3.85 18.67 10.88
C ALA A 180 3.31 18.48 9.44
N ALA A 181 2.20 19.13 9.12
CA ALA A 181 1.68 19.18 7.75
C ALA A 181 2.54 20.06 6.84
N ASN A 182 2.51 19.80 5.54
CA ASN A 182 3.21 20.57 4.50
C ASN A 182 4.73 20.64 4.71
N VAL A 183 5.36 19.56 5.15
CA VAL A 183 6.83 19.51 5.30
C VAL A 183 7.42 18.31 4.58
N ILE A 184 8.71 18.43 4.25
CA ILE A 184 9.56 17.31 3.91
C ILE A 184 10.33 16.95 5.18
N ALA A 185 10.21 15.71 5.64
CA ALA A 185 10.98 15.17 6.75
C ALA A 185 11.82 13.98 6.30
N ALA A 186 13.03 13.82 6.85
CA ALA A 186 13.89 12.69 6.54
C ALA A 186 14.84 12.35 7.70
N GLY A 187 15.37 11.13 7.69
CA GLY A 187 16.41 10.66 8.62
C GLY A 187 15.95 9.57 9.59
N ASN A 188 16.85 9.14 10.46
CA ASN A 188 16.59 8.18 11.53
C ASN A 188 17.15 8.73 12.86
N PRO A 189 16.32 9.35 13.72
CA PRO A 189 14.89 9.61 13.52
C PRO A 189 14.63 10.70 12.46
N ALA A 190 13.46 10.64 11.83
CA ALA A 190 13.02 11.61 10.84
C ALA A 190 12.83 12.98 11.49
N LYS A 191 13.34 14.03 10.84
CA LYS A 191 13.19 15.42 11.26
C LYS A 191 12.77 16.26 10.06
N GLU A 192 12.05 17.35 10.32
CA GLU A 192 11.76 18.36 9.30
C GLU A 192 13.07 18.83 8.65
N VAL A 193 13.14 18.71 7.33
CA VAL A 193 14.23 19.19 6.48
C VAL A 193 13.85 20.53 5.86
N ARG A 194 12.59 20.67 5.42
CA ARG A 194 12.10 21.87 4.74
C ARG A 194 10.58 21.92 4.76
N LYS A 195 10.00 23.12 4.78
CA LYS A 195 8.57 23.35 4.51
C LYS A 195 8.27 23.33 3.01
N LEU A 196 7.10 22.83 2.65
CA LEU A 196 6.56 22.97 1.30
C LEU A 196 6.01 24.39 1.12
N ASP A 197 6.02 24.85 -0.13
CA ASP A 197 5.35 26.08 -0.52
C ASP A 197 3.84 25.81 -0.55
N THR A 198 3.10 26.44 0.35
CA THR A 198 1.65 26.27 0.47
C THR A 198 0.86 27.04 -0.57
N GLU A 199 1.48 28.01 -1.25
CA GLU A 199 0.85 28.77 -2.33
C GLU A 199 0.89 28.00 -3.64
N HIS A 200 1.77 27.01 -3.77
CA HIS A 200 1.85 26.16 -4.95
C HIS A 200 0.71 25.11 -4.94
N PRO A 201 -0.16 25.06 -5.97
CA PRO A 201 -1.26 24.12 -5.99
C PRO A 201 -0.76 22.68 -6.08
N MET A 202 -1.29 21.81 -5.21
CA MET A 202 -0.98 20.38 -5.23
C MET A 202 -1.97 19.59 -6.06
N VAL A 203 -1.46 18.83 -7.03
CA VAL A 203 -2.25 17.85 -7.77
C VAL A 203 -2.31 16.56 -6.96
N LYS A 204 -3.49 16.25 -6.43
CA LYS A 204 -3.76 15.02 -5.68
C LYS A 204 -4.19 13.87 -6.59
N ARG A 205 -4.02 12.63 -6.11
CA ARG A 205 -4.29 11.41 -6.87
C ARG A 205 -5.76 11.27 -7.29
N GLU A 206 -6.71 11.76 -6.49
CA GLU A 206 -8.14 11.84 -6.79
C GLU A 206 -8.44 12.52 -8.15
N THR A 207 -7.57 13.44 -8.58
CA THR A 207 -7.68 14.12 -9.88
C THR A 207 -7.67 13.12 -11.03
N MET A 208 -6.98 11.98 -10.90
CA MET A 208 -6.95 10.90 -11.89
C MET A 208 -8.31 10.23 -12.08
N PHE A 209 -9.22 10.34 -11.10
CA PHE A 209 -10.47 9.61 -11.03
C PHE A 209 -11.71 10.49 -11.22
N LYS A 210 -11.53 11.81 -11.43
CA LYS A 210 -12.63 12.76 -11.71
C LYS A 210 -13.51 12.32 -12.89
N ASP A 211 -12.89 11.73 -13.92
CA ASP A 211 -13.58 11.02 -14.99
C ASP A 211 -13.06 9.59 -15.07
N ILE A 212 -13.77 8.68 -14.39
CA ILE A 212 -13.42 7.26 -14.33
C ILE A 212 -13.47 6.60 -15.71
N ASN A 213 -14.31 7.09 -16.64
CA ASN A 213 -14.39 6.55 -17.99
C ASN A 213 -13.15 6.92 -18.80
N THR A 214 -12.74 8.19 -18.71
CA THR A 214 -11.49 8.66 -19.32
C THR A 214 -10.28 7.97 -18.71
N TYR A 215 -10.23 7.80 -17.38
CA TYR A 215 -9.18 7.04 -16.72
C TYR A 215 -9.09 5.60 -17.27
N ASN A 216 -10.22 4.88 -17.28
CA ASN A 216 -10.27 3.50 -17.77
C ASN A 216 -9.90 3.38 -19.25
N LYS A 217 -10.35 4.32 -20.09
CA LYS A 217 -9.99 4.38 -21.51
C LYS A 217 -8.50 4.61 -21.69
N THR A 218 -7.93 5.54 -20.92
CA THR A 218 -6.49 5.84 -20.93
C THR A 218 -5.68 4.62 -20.51
N MET A 219 -6.06 3.93 -19.44
CA MET A 219 -5.36 2.72 -18.98
C MET A 219 -5.42 1.58 -19.99
N ARG A 220 -6.58 1.36 -20.63
CA ARG A 220 -6.72 0.38 -21.72
C ARG A 220 -5.85 0.75 -22.93
N TYR A 221 -5.81 2.03 -23.30
CA TYR A 221 -5.00 2.50 -24.41
C TYR A 221 -3.49 2.32 -24.13
N LEU A 222 -3.02 2.66 -22.93
CA LEU A 222 -1.63 2.38 -22.53
C LEU A 222 -1.30 0.89 -22.55
N HIS A 223 -2.21 0.03 -22.08
CA HIS A 223 -2.03 -1.41 -22.20
C HIS A 223 -1.99 -1.88 -23.67
N TYR A 224 -2.82 -1.32 -24.54
CA TYR A 224 -2.75 -1.63 -25.96
C TYR A 224 -1.40 -1.23 -26.56
N LEU A 225 -0.94 0.01 -26.34
CA LEU A 225 0.34 0.50 -26.85
C LEU A 225 1.53 -0.36 -26.38
N ASN A 226 1.52 -0.83 -25.14
CA ASN A 226 2.60 -1.67 -24.60
C ASN A 226 2.64 -3.09 -25.18
N HIS A 227 1.55 -3.56 -25.79
CA HIS A 227 1.39 -4.96 -26.22
C HIS A 227 1.00 -5.13 -27.70
N LYS A 228 0.71 -4.04 -28.44
CA LYS A 228 0.20 -4.10 -29.82
C LYS A 228 1.13 -4.82 -30.79
N ASP A 229 2.44 -4.74 -30.56
CA ASP A 229 3.45 -5.32 -31.45
C ASP A 229 3.83 -6.76 -31.04
N ASN A 230 3.17 -7.33 -30.02
CA ASN A 230 3.46 -8.66 -29.52
C ASN A 230 2.58 -9.73 -30.20
N GLY A 231 3.22 -10.70 -30.86
CA GLY A 231 2.56 -11.87 -31.44
C GLY A 231 2.53 -13.09 -30.51
N PHE A 232 1.53 -13.95 -30.69
CA PHE A 232 1.36 -15.16 -29.87
C PHE A 232 2.52 -16.16 -29.99
N ILE A 233 2.99 -16.41 -31.22
CA ILE A 233 4.15 -17.29 -31.49
C ILE A 233 5.42 -16.74 -30.84
N GLY A 234 5.65 -15.42 -30.97
CA GLY A 234 6.78 -14.74 -30.34
C GLY A 234 6.77 -14.87 -28.83
N TRP A 235 5.59 -14.74 -28.20
CA TRP A 235 5.41 -14.93 -26.78
C TRP A 235 5.67 -16.36 -26.31
N LEU A 236 5.09 -17.37 -27.00
CA LEU A 236 5.34 -18.79 -26.68
C LEU A 236 6.82 -19.14 -26.78
N ARG A 237 7.51 -18.65 -27.82
CA ARG A 237 8.95 -18.83 -27.96
C ARG A 237 9.72 -18.24 -26.78
N GLN A 238 9.33 -17.07 -26.27
CA GLN A 238 9.97 -16.46 -25.09
C GLN A 238 9.69 -17.21 -23.78
N LEU A 239 8.59 -17.97 -23.69
CA LEU A 239 8.32 -18.82 -22.52
C LEU A 239 9.26 -20.04 -22.47
N ILE A 240 9.55 -20.63 -23.62
CA ILE A 240 10.37 -21.84 -23.73
C ILE A 240 11.86 -21.49 -23.82
N TRP A 241 12.21 -20.49 -24.62
CA TRP A 241 13.57 -19.97 -24.81
C TRP A 241 13.64 -18.46 -24.51
N PRO A 242 13.72 -18.07 -23.23
CA PRO A 242 13.84 -16.66 -22.86
C PRO A 242 15.15 -16.08 -23.41
N SER A 243 15.05 -15.20 -24.40
CA SER A 243 16.22 -14.62 -25.06
C SER A 243 16.84 -13.46 -24.27
N LYS A 244 18.14 -13.20 -24.45
CA LYS A 244 18.86 -12.08 -23.79
C LYS A 244 18.53 -10.69 -24.38
N ARG A 245 17.87 -10.61 -25.54
CA ARG A 245 17.55 -9.32 -26.20
C ARG A 245 16.29 -8.73 -25.54
N GLY A 246 16.52 -7.70 -24.72
CA GLY A 246 15.48 -6.87 -24.11
C GLY A 246 14.84 -5.91 -25.10
#